data_AF-A0A357NGX5-F1
#
_entry.id   AF-A0A357NGX5-F1
#
_cell.length_a   1.000
_cell.length_b   1.000
_cell.length_c   1.000
_cell.angle_alpha   90.00
_cell.angle_beta   90.00
_cell.angle_gamma   90.00
#
_symmetry.space_group_name_H-M   'P 1'
#
loop_
_entity.id
_entity.type
_entity.pdbx_description
1 polymer ?
#
loop_
_entity_poly.entity_id
_entity_poly.type
_entity_poly.pdbx_seq_one_letter_code
_entity_poly.pdbx_strand_id
1 'polypeptide(L)'
;GRTISADQRRKIFALIRDISNWNGDIPDDLRKRMVWNFCELKDIEPFSLKNTDMTTAREFINYLIEFCFAYDVPCMDALLNRTDDISKYLYLCLEYRRCAICGKKADVHHCTGSTIGMGGDRTQVHHKGREAIALCRTHHTLIEAKGDAYVFDKWHVYGTKLDDYLCKRLKLRP
;
A
#
# COMPACT_ATOMS: atom_id res chain seq x y z
N GLY A 1 -25.53 5.60 -7.80
CA GLY A 1 -24.19 4.99 -7.88
C GLY A 1 -24.16 3.70 -7.09
N ARG A 2 -23.22 2.78 -7.36
CA ARG A 2 -23.09 1.57 -6.54
C ARG A 2 -22.66 1.96 -5.12
N THR A 3 -23.39 1.48 -4.11
CA THR A 3 -23.10 1.73 -2.70
C THR A 3 -21.94 0.85 -2.22
N ILE A 4 -21.27 1.27 -1.15
CA ILE A 4 -20.23 0.52 -0.45
C ILE A 4 -20.59 -0.97 -0.32
N SER A 5 -19.63 -1.84 -0.65
CA SER A 5 -19.83 -3.29 -0.55
C SER A 5 -19.69 -3.79 0.89
N ALA A 6 -20.26 -4.97 1.19
CA ALA A 6 -20.06 -5.62 2.48
C ALA A 6 -18.57 -5.88 2.76
N ASP A 7 -17.79 -6.19 1.73
CA ASP A 7 -16.35 -6.44 1.85
C ASP A 7 -15.55 -5.17 2.19
N GLN A 8 -15.79 -4.07 1.48
CA GLN A 8 -15.20 -2.77 1.78
C GLN A 8 -15.52 -2.34 3.21
N ARG A 9 -16.79 -2.51 3.63
CA ARG A 9 -17.20 -2.19 4.99
C ARG A 9 -16.45 -3.03 6.03
N ARG A 10 -16.30 -4.35 5.82
CA ARG A 10 -15.50 -5.22 6.69
C ARG A 10 -14.04 -4.78 6.77
N LYS A 11 -13.42 -4.45 5.63
CA LYS A 11 -12.03 -3.95 5.57
C LYS A 11 -11.84 -2.68 6.38
N ILE A 12 -12.75 -1.71 6.24
CA ILE A 12 -12.73 -0.46 7.02
C ILE A 12 -12.81 -0.74 8.52
N PHE A 13 -13.77 -1.57 8.96
CA PHE A 13 -13.90 -1.90 10.39
C PHE A 13 -12.70 -2.68 10.93
N ALA A 14 -12.10 -3.56 10.13
CA ALA A 14 -10.87 -4.23 10.51
C ALA A 14 -9.74 -3.21 10.75
N LEU A 15 -9.47 -2.33 9.77
CA LEU A 15 -8.43 -1.30 9.86
C LEU A 15 -8.64 -0.36 11.06
N ILE A 16 -9.87 0.12 11.28
CA ILE A 16 -10.21 0.94 12.44
C ILE A 16 -9.91 0.21 13.75
N ARG A 17 -10.23 -1.10 13.83
CA ARG A 17 -9.95 -1.89 15.04
C ARG A 17 -8.46 -2.05 15.27
N ASP A 18 -7.64 -2.27 14.24
CA ASP A 18 -6.18 -2.34 14.43
C ASP A 18 -5.60 -1.01 14.90
N ILE A 19 -6.04 0.10 14.32
CA ILE A 19 -5.60 1.43 14.74
C ILE A 19 -6.06 1.74 16.17
N SER A 20 -7.29 1.38 16.52
CA SER A 20 -7.85 1.51 17.88
C SER A 20 -7.07 0.67 18.90
N ASN A 21 -6.74 -0.57 18.57
CA ASN A 21 -5.92 -1.43 19.43
C ASN A 21 -4.51 -0.85 19.64
N TRP A 22 -3.98 -0.15 18.64
CA TRP A 22 -2.65 0.48 18.70
C TRP A 22 -2.64 1.77 19.52
N ASN A 23 -3.63 2.65 19.36
CA ASN A 23 -3.63 3.96 20.02
C ASN A 23 -4.48 4.04 21.30
N GLY A 24 -5.30 3.03 21.59
CA GLY A 24 -6.17 2.97 22.77
C GLY A 24 -7.51 3.71 22.65
N ASP A 25 -7.83 4.27 21.48
CA ASP A 25 -9.11 4.96 21.26
C ASP A 25 -10.28 3.98 21.16
N ILE A 26 -11.48 4.46 21.52
CA ILE A 26 -12.72 3.72 21.26
C ILE A 26 -12.96 3.63 19.74
N PRO A 27 -13.23 2.42 19.18
CA PRO A 27 -13.33 2.23 17.72
C PRO A 27 -14.35 3.14 17.02
N ASP A 28 -15.50 3.41 17.65
CA ASP A 28 -16.55 4.23 17.03
C ASP A 28 -16.15 5.71 16.93
N ASP A 29 -15.46 6.23 17.95
CA ASP A 29 -14.97 7.61 17.99
C ASP A 29 -13.78 7.79 17.04
N LEU A 30 -12.85 6.83 17.04
CA LEU A 30 -11.75 6.79 16.07
C LEU A 30 -12.29 6.77 14.64
N ARG A 31 -13.32 5.96 14.35
CA ARG A 31 -13.93 5.90 13.02
C ARG A 31 -14.49 7.26 12.59
N LYS A 32 -15.25 7.92 13.46
CA LYS A 32 -15.81 9.26 13.16
C LYS A 32 -14.69 10.26 12.88
N ARG A 33 -13.63 10.24 13.69
CA ARG A 33 -12.46 11.11 13.52
C ARG A 33 -11.71 10.83 12.21
N MET A 34 -11.50 9.57 11.87
CA MET A 34 -10.83 9.19 10.62
C MET A 34 -11.64 9.62 9.40
N VAL A 35 -12.97 9.48 9.43
CA VAL A 35 -13.85 10.00 8.37
C VAL A 35 -13.71 11.52 8.27
N TRP A 36 -13.77 12.24 9.39
CA TRP A 36 -13.60 13.69 9.40
C TRP A 36 -12.26 14.13 8.80
N ASN A 37 -11.16 13.55 9.26
CA ASN A 37 -9.82 13.86 8.76
C ASN A 37 -9.68 13.55 7.26
N PHE A 38 -10.27 12.45 6.78
CA PHE A 38 -10.27 12.11 5.36
C PHE A 38 -11.06 13.14 4.55
N CYS A 39 -12.22 13.56 5.03
CA CYS A 39 -13.05 14.58 4.39
C CYS A 39 -12.33 15.92 4.30
N GLU A 40 -11.70 16.38 5.38
CA GLU A 40 -10.86 17.59 5.37
C GLU A 40 -9.69 17.48 4.39
N LEU A 41 -8.98 16.34 4.38
CA LEU A 41 -7.85 16.13 3.47
C LEU A 41 -8.26 16.17 2.00
N LYS A 42 -9.46 15.68 1.69
CA LYS A 42 -9.99 15.57 0.33
C LYS A 42 -10.81 16.76 -0.12
N ASP A 43 -11.11 17.70 0.79
CA ASP A 43 -12.03 18.81 0.58
C ASP A 43 -13.40 18.32 0.09
N ILE A 44 -13.98 17.34 0.82
CA ILE A 44 -15.29 16.77 0.52
C ILE A 44 -16.21 16.79 1.75
N GLU A 45 -17.51 16.71 1.50
CA GLU A 45 -18.52 16.63 2.57
C GLU A 45 -18.41 15.33 3.40
N PRO A 46 -18.74 15.38 4.70
CA PRO A 46 -18.81 14.19 5.55
C PRO A 46 -19.74 13.11 4.98
N PHE A 47 -19.28 11.86 5.02
CA PHE A 47 -20.05 10.71 4.53
C PHE A 47 -20.36 9.68 5.62
N SER A 48 -21.33 8.82 5.34
CA SER A 48 -21.67 7.67 6.18
C SER A 48 -21.28 6.36 5.53
N LEU A 49 -20.64 5.47 6.30
CA LEU A 49 -20.35 4.10 5.88
C LEU A 49 -21.61 3.24 5.65
N LYS A 50 -22.80 3.75 5.94
CA LYS A 50 -24.06 3.07 5.66
C LYS A 50 -24.43 3.12 4.18
N ASN A 51 -24.13 4.22 3.50
CA ASN A 51 -24.67 4.51 2.17
C ASN A 51 -23.71 5.29 1.24
N THR A 52 -22.46 5.50 1.63
CA THR A 52 -21.44 6.06 0.74
C THR A 52 -21.24 5.21 -0.51
N ASP A 53 -20.72 5.81 -1.57
CA ASP A 53 -20.43 5.12 -2.82
C ASP A 53 -19.15 4.26 -2.72
N MET A 54 -19.03 3.31 -3.64
CA MET A 54 -17.87 2.40 -3.68
C MET A 54 -16.52 3.10 -3.87
N THR A 55 -16.47 4.23 -4.58
CA THR A 55 -15.22 4.95 -4.85
C THR A 55 -14.74 5.63 -3.59
N THR A 56 -15.62 6.37 -2.91
CA THR A 56 -15.31 6.99 -1.61
C THR A 56 -14.87 5.94 -0.58
N ALA A 57 -15.54 4.79 -0.52
CA ALA A 57 -15.15 3.69 0.36
C ALA A 57 -13.74 3.15 0.06
N ARG A 58 -13.40 2.95 -1.22
CA ARG A 58 -12.06 2.51 -1.65
C ARG A 58 -10.99 3.53 -1.28
N GLU A 59 -11.23 4.80 -1.57
CA GLU A 59 -10.28 5.86 -1.23
C GLU A 59 -10.07 5.99 0.29
N PHE A 60 -11.13 5.81 1.06
CA PHE A 60 -11.03 5.79 2.52
C PHE A 60 -10.24 4.58 3.04
N ILE A 61 -10.40 3.39 2.44
CA ILE A 61 -9.55 2.23 2.75
C ILE A 61 -8.07 2.54 2.46
N ASN A 62 -7.78 3.15 1.32
CA ASN A 62 -6.41 3.54 0.96
C ASN A 62 -5.82 4.52 1.98
N TYR A 63 -6.60 5.51 2.43
CA TYR A 63 -6.22 6.44 3.49
C TYR A 63 -5.91 5.74 4.82
N LEU A 64 -6.74 4.79 5.24
CA LEU A 64 -6.51 4.02 6.47
C LEU A 64 -5.26 3.13 6.37
N ILE A 65 -5.01 2.50 5.21
CA ILE A 65 -3.80 1.72 4.96
C ILE A 65 -2.55 2.62 5.01
N GLU A 66 -2.61 3.79 4.40
CA GLU A 66 -1.53 4.77 4.43
C GLU A 66 -1.24 5.23 5.87
N PHE A 67 -2.29 5.49 6.66
CA PHE A 67 -2.14 5.76 8.10
C PHE A 67 -1.40 4.63 8.80
N CYS A 68 -1.78 3.38 8.57
CA CYS A 68 -1.09 2.23 9.16
C CYS A 68 0.40 2.18 8.79
N PHE A 69 0.74 2.51 7.54
CA PHE A 69 2.14 2.57 7.12
C PHE A 69 2.91 3.75 7.72
N ALA A 70 2.31 4.93 7.76
CA ALA A 70 2.95 6.15 8.25
C ALA A 70 3.30 6.07 9.74
N TYR A 71 2.43 5.45 10.54
CA TYR A 71 2.57 5.34 11.99
C TYR A 71 3.03 3.96 12.48
N ASP A 72 3.39 3.07 11.55
CA ASP A 72 3.83 1.70 11.83
C ASP A 72 2.83 0.90 12.70
N VAL A 73 1.55 1.02 12.38
CA VAL A 73 0.46 0.38 13.13
C VAL A 73 0.55 -1.14 12.98
N PRO A 74 0.68 -1.90 14.08
CA PRO A 74 0.67 -3.36 14.03
C PRO A 74 -0.73 -3.86 13.65
N CYS A 75 -0.83 -4.45 12.46
CA CYS A 75 -2.08 -4.96 11.92
C CYS A 75 -2.19 -6.48 12.12
N MET A 76 -3.37 -6.97 12.51
CA MET A 76 -3.64 -8.39 12.74
C MET A 76 -3.59 -9.27 11.49
N ASP A 77 -3.67 -8.66 10.30
CA ASP A 77 -3.57 -9.34 9.01
C ASP A 77 -2.74 -8.48 8.05
N ALA A 78 -2.18 -9.09 7.01
CA ALA A 78 -1.46 -8.38 5.98
C ALA A 78 -2.36 -7.32 5.33
N LEU A 79 -1.83 -6.11 5.16
CA LEU A 79 -2.58 -5.02 4.52
C LEU A 79 -2.91 -5.33 3.05
N LEU A 80 -2.20 -6.27 2.42
CA LEU A 80 -2.55 -6.87 1.13
C LEU A 80 -3.97 -7.46 1.12
N ASN A 81 -4.41 -8.10 2.21
CA ASN A 81 -5.75 -8.67 2.32
C ASN A 81 -6.83 -7.62 2.63
N ARG A 82 -6.40 -6.39 2.91
CA ARG A 82 -7.27 -5.28 3.35
C ARG A 82 -7.42 -4.19 2.30
N THR A 83 -6.60 -4.21 1.26
CA THR A 83 -6.75 -3.25 0.16
C THR A 83 -7.98 -3.55 -0.68
N ASP A 84 -8.58 -2.49 -1.22
CA ASP A 84 -9.60 -2.55 -2.27
C ASP A 84 -9.07 -1.99 -3.60
N ASP A 85 -7.81 -1.56 -3.61
CA ASP A 85 -7.07 -1.03 -4.76
C ASP A 85 -5.63 -1.56 -4.68
N ILE A 86 -5.38 -2.66 -5.38
CA ILE A 86 -4.08 -3.32 -5.36
C ILE A 86 -2.97 -2.43 -5.95
N SER A 87 -3.27 -1.63 -6.98
CA SER A 87 -2.32 -0.67 -7.56
C SER A 87 -1.89 0.38 -6.54
N LYS A 88 -2.85 1.05 -5.88
CA LYS A 88 -2.54 2.08 -4.89
C LYS A 88 -1.80 1.48 -3.69
N TYR A 89 -2.17 0.28 -3.26
CA TYR A 89 -1.47 -0.43 -2.19
C TYR A 89 0.00 -0.71 -2.53
N LEU A 90 0.30 -1.23 -3.73
CA LEU A 90 1.67 -1.53 -4.16
C LEU A 90 2.52 -0.26 -4.27
N TYR A 91 1.92 0.85 -4.72
CA TYR A 91 2.55 2.17 -4.72
C TYR A 91 2.92 2.63 -3.30
N LEU A 92 1.97 2.55 -2.36
CA LEU A 92 2.20 2.89 -0.95
C LEU A 92 3.28 1.99 -0.32
N CYS A 93 3.32 0.70 -0.68
CA CYS A 93 4.36 -0.22 -0.21
C CYS A 93 5.76 0.24 -0.60
N LEU A 94 5.95 0.73 -1.83
CA LEU A 94 7.19 1.35 -2.27
C LEU A 94 7.49 2.64 -1.51
N GLU A 95 6.53 3.55 -1.47
CA GLU A 95 6.66 4.86 -0.82
C GLU A 95 7.09 4.78 0.65
N TYR A 96 6.51 3.82 1.40
CA TYR A 96 6.76 3.62 2.83
C TYR A 96 7.79 2.50 3.12
N ARG A 97 8.39 1.89 2.08
CA ARG A 97 9.29 0.73 2.19
C ARG A 97 8.73 -0.40 3.07
N ARG A 98 7.49 -0.79 2.78
CA ARG A 98 6.76 -1.88 3.43
C ARG A 98 6.58 -3.02 2.44
N CYS A 99 6.80 -4.25 2.88
CA CYS A 99 6.72 -5.42 2.02
C CYS A 99 5.29 -5.60 1.52
N ALA A 100 5.12 -5.65 0.20
CA ALA A 100 3.82 -5.84 -0.44
C ALA A 100 3.09 -7.11 0.02
N ILE A 101 3.82 -8.13 0.48
CA ILE A 101 3.25 -9.41 0.90
C ILE A 101 2.92 -9.45 2.40
N CYS A 102 3.86 -9.03 3.26
CA CYS A 102 3.73 -9.22 4.71
C CYS A 102 3.86 -7.96 5.56
N GLY A 103 4.00 -6.77 4.95
CA GLY A 103 4.08 -5.49 5.66
C GLY A 103 5.40 -5.22 6.39
N LYS A 104 6.32 -6.18 6.52
CA LYS A 104 7.64 -5.95 7.14
C LYS A 104 8.47 -4.92 6.35
N LYS A 105 9.46 -4.30 7.01
CA LYS A 105 10.43 -3.40 6.35
C LYS A 105 11.02 -4.04 5.08
N ALA A 106 11.06 -3.27 4.00
CA ALA A 106 11.36 -3.77 2.66
C ALA A 106 12.50 -3.03 1.96
N ASP A 107 13.16 -3.78 1.08
CA ASP A 107 14.04 -3.29 0.03
C ASP A 107 13.23 -3.13 -1.28
N VAL A 108 13.75 -2.33 -2.21
CA VAL A 108 13.14 -2.15 -3.54
C VAL A 108 13.69 -3.23 -4.49
N HIS A 109 12.82 -4.13 -4.92
CA HIS A 109 13.11 -5.10 -5.97
C HIS A 109 12.72 -4.51 -7.32
N HIS A 110 13.66 -4.47 -8.28
CA HIS A 110 13.34 -4.09 -9.66
C HIS A 110 12.90 -5.33 -10.42
N CYS A 111 11.74 -5.28 -11.04
CA CYS A 111 11.14 -6.41 -11.73
C CYS A 111 12.00 -6.86 -12.93
N THR A 112 11.82 -8.10 -13.35
CA THR A 112 12.48 -8.68 -14.53
C THR A 112 12.23 -7.81 -15.77
N GLY A 113 13.29 -7.51 -16.53
CA GLY A 113 13.25 -6.54 -17.64
C GLY A 113 13.45 -5.07 -17.23
N SER A 114 13.32 -4.77 -15.93
CA SER A 114 13.69 -3.49 -15.30
C SER A 114 14.98 -3.56 -14.48
N THR A 115 15.64 -4.73 -14.43
CA THR A 115 16.91 -4.93 -13.74
C THR A 115 18.07 -4.21 -14.45
N ILE A 116 19.02 -3.69 -13.68
CA ILE A 116 20.27 -3.15 -14.21
C ILE A 116 21.20 -4.33 -14.36
N GLY A 117 21.53 -4.72 -15.59
CA GLY A 117 22.46 -5.81 -15.88
C GLY A 117 23.82 -5.63 -15.17
N MET A 118 24.53 -6.73 -14.93
CA MET A 118 25.88 -6.69 -14.37
C MET A 118 26.78 -5.78 -15.25
N GLY A 119 27.31 -4.70 -14.66
CA GLY A 119 28.18 -3.74 -15.34
C GLY A 119 27.61 -2.33 -15.46
N GLY A 120 26.32 -2.13 -15.18
CA GLY A 120 25.75 -0.79 -15.07
C GLY A 120 26.09 -0.14 -13.73
N ASP A 121 26.72 1.04 -13.74
CA ASP A 121 26.90 1.83 -12.53
C ASP A 121 25.52 2.22 -11.98
N ARG A 122 25.15 1.62 -10.85
CA ARG A 122 23.85 1.84 -10.18
C ARG A 122 23.63 3.29 -9.77
N THR A 123 24.67 4.13 -9.76
CA THR A 123 24.58 5.57 -9.49
C THR A 123 24.22 6.40 -10.73
N GLN A 124 24.40 5.85 -11.94
CA GLN A 124 24.20 6.55 -13.21
C GLN A 124 22.91 6.20 -13.93
N VAL A 125 22.22 5.14 -13.49
CA VAL A 125 21.04 4.63 -14.19
C VAL A 125 19.78 5.41 -13.83
N HIS A 126 19.00 5.78 -14.85
CA HIS A 126 17.67 6.36 -14.69
C HIS A 126 16.65 5.27 -14.30
N HIS A 127 15.92 5.53 -13.22
CA HIS A 127 14.95 4.60 -12.64
C HIS A 127 13.50 4.91 -12.98
N LYS A 128 13.18 6.14 -13.43
CA LYS A 128 11.82 6.50 -13.81
C LYS A 128 11.31 5.56 -14.92
N GLY A 129 10.05 5.16 -14.79
CA GLY A 129 9.37 4.26 -15.72
C GLY A 129 9.71 2.78 -15.56
N ARG A 130 10.76 2.44 -14.79
CA ARG A 130 11.06 1.04 -14.43
C ARG A 130 10.03 0.51 -13.44
N GLU A 131 9.74 -0.77 -13.53
CA GLU A 131 8.81 -1.45 -12.63
C GLU A 131 9.55 -2.01 -11.41
N ALA A 132 9.00 -1.75 -10.22
CA ALA A 132 9.54 -2.19 -8.97
C ALA A 132 8.45 -2.63 -7.98
N ILE A 133 8.83 -3.43 -6.99
CA ILE A 133 7.97 -3.86 -5.89
C ILE A 133 8.77 -3.83 -4.57
N ALA A 134 8.14 -3.42 -3.48
CA ALA A 134 8.77 -3.44 -2.16
C ALA A 134 8.65 -4.83 -1.52
N LEU A 135 9.78 -5.48 -1.23
CA LEU A 135 9.83 -6.81 -0.62
C LEU A 135 10.79 -6.84 0.57
N CYS A 136 10.38 -7.47 1.68
CA CYS A 136 11.29 -7.76 2.78
C CYS A 136 12.32 -8.81 2.35
N ARG A 137 13.43 -8.93 3.08
CA ARG A 137 14.54 -9.84 2.75
C ARG A 137 14.07 -11.24 2.35
N THR A 138 13.17 -11.85 3.13
CA THR A 138 12.64 -13.19 2.85
C THR A 138 11.93 -13.29 1.51
N HIS A 139 11.03 -12.34 1.21
CA HIS A 139 10.32 -12.34 -0.07
C HIS A 139 11.20 -11.88 -1.23
N HIS A 140 12.21 -11.05 -0.96
CA HIS A 140 13.17 -10.61 -1.95
C HIS A 140 14.04 -11.80 -2.41
N THR A 141 14.55 -12.60 -1.49
CA THR A 141 15.26 -13.84 -1.84
C THR A 141 14.35 -14.85 -2.53
N LEU A 142 13.06 -14.92 -2.16
CA LEU A 142 12.10 -15.79 -2.84
C LEU A 142 11.89 -15.38 -4.31
N ILE A 143 11.70 -14.09 -4.59
CA ILE A 143 11.50 -13.61 -5.97
C ILE A 143 12.78 -13.78 -6.80
N GLU A 144 13.97 -13.58 -6.20
CA GLU A 144 15.24 -13.87 -6.87
C GLU A 144 15.39 -15.35 -7.22
N ALA A 145 14.90 -16.25 -6.36
CA ALA A 145 15.03 -17.70 -6.56
C ALA A 145 13.95 -18.31 -7.48
N LYS A 146 12.74 -17.73 -7.51
CA LYS A 146 11.57 -18.29 -8.22
C LYS A 146 11.10 -17.46 -9.41
N GLY A 147 11.55 -16.20 -9.50
CA GLY A 147 11.15 -15.24 -10.52
C GLY A 147 9.85 -14.50 -10.20
N ASP A 148 9.69 -13.34 -10.85
CA ASP A 148 8.55 -12.44 -10.71
C ASP A 148 7.21 -13.13 -10.93
N ALA A 149 7.08 -13.89 -12.03
CA ALA A 149 5.83 -14.54 -12.41
C ALA A 149 5.28 -15.46 -11.31
N TYR A 150 6.16 -16.22 -10.64
CA TYR A 150 5.76 -17.09 -9.53
C TYR A 150 5.22 -16.29 -8.33
N VAL A 151 5.90 -15.21 -7.96
CA VAL A 151 5.49 -14.39 -6.81
C VAL A 151 4.23 -13.58 -7.13
N PHE A 152 4.14 -13.06 -8.35
CA PHE A 152 3.01 -12.24 -8.79
C PHE A 152 1.73 -13.04 -8.85
N ASP A 153 1.79 -14.26 -9.40
CA ASP A 153 0.66 -15.18 -9.41
C ASP A 153 0.24 -15.59 -7.99
N LYS A 154 1.21 -16.05 -7.18
CA LYS A 154 0.94 -16.59 -5.84
C LYS A 154 0.28 -15.59 -4.88
N TRP A 155 0.61 -14.30 -4.99
CA TRP A 155 0.07 -13.26 -4.11
C TRP A 155 -0.83 -12.24 -4.82
N HIS A 156 -1.10 -12.43 -6.11
CA HIS A 156 -1.87 -11.50 -6.94
C HIS A 156 -1.30 -10.05 -6.86
N VAL A 157 0.02 -9.93 -6.92
CA VAL A 157 0.76 -8.64 -6.88
C VAL A 157 1.51 -8.44 -8.19
N TYR A 158 1.99 -7.22 -8.45
CA TYR A 158 2.77 -6.90 -9.65
C TYR A 158 3.71 -5.71 -9.42
N GLY A 159 4.55 -5.41 -10.41
CA GLY A 159 5.44 -4.26 -10.40
C GLY A 159 4.70 -2.93 -10.57
N THR A 160 5.13 -1.90 -9.84
CA THR A 160 4.65 -0.53 -9.99
C THR A 160 5.72 0.31 -10.69
N LYS A 161 5.32 1.08 -11.71
CA LYS A 161 6.23 2.01 -12.39
C LYS A 161 6.68 3.12 -11.44
N LEU A 162 7.98 3.35 -11.37
CA LEU A 162 8.56 4.43 -10.60
C LEU A 162 8.33 5.77 -11.32
N ASP A 163 7.68 6.71 -10.65
CA ASP A 163 7.54 8.09 -11.10
C ASP A 163 8.59 9.00 -10.42
N ASP A 164 8.56 10.29 -10.73
CA ASP A 164 9.50 11.27 -10.16
C ASP A 164 9.39 11.32 -8.63
N TYR A 165 8.17 11.16 -8.10
CA TYR A 165 7.91 11.18 -6.66
C TYR A 165 8.56 9.98 -5.96
N LEU A 166 8.29 8.76 -6.44
CA LEU A 166 8.87 7.53 -5.90
C LEU A 166 10.39 7.53 -6.06
N CYS A 167 10.92 7.95 -7.21
CA CYS A 167 12.37 8.07 -7.41
C CYS A 167 13.00 8.98 -6.35
N LYS A 168 12.44 10.19 -6.15
CA LYS A 168 12.91 11.12 -5.11
C LYS A 168 12.78 10.52 -3.71
N ARG A 169 11.63 9.92 -3.39
CA ARG A 169 11.34 9.32 -2.08
C ARG A 169 12.27 8.17 -1.74
N LEU A 170 12.58 7.34 -2.74
CA LEU A 170 13.43 6.17 -2.62
C LEU A 170 14.93 6.49 -2.75
N LYS A 171 15.29 7.74 -3.05
CA LYS A 171 16.65 8.20 -3.36
C LYS A 171 17.25 7.48 -4.58
N LEU A 172 16.42 7.28 -5.60
CA LEU A 172 16.80 6.76 -6.91
C LEU A 172 16.90 7.93 -7.89
N ARG A 173 17.84 7.83 -8.84
CA ARG A 173 17.97 8.82 -9.91
C ARG A 173 16.74 8.71 -10.83
N PRO A 174 15.92 9.77 -10.97
CA PRO A 174 14.77 9.76 -11.88
C PRO A 174 15.23 9.57 -13.32
#